data_AF-A0A392SK04-F1
#
_entry.id   AF-A0A392SK04-F1
#
_cell.length_a   1.000
_cell.length_b   1.000
_cell.length_c   1.000
_cell.angle_alpha   90.00
_cell.angle_beta   90.00
_cell.angle_gamma   90.00
#
_symmetry.space_group_name_H-M   'P 1'
#
loop_
_entity.id
_entity.type
_entity.pdbx_description
1 polymer ?
#
loop_
_entity_poly.entity_id
_entity_poly.type
_entity_poly.pdbx_seq_one_letter_code
_entity_poly.pdbx_strand_id
1 'polypeptide(L)'
;IGDCYEKLVKEFLVNIPEDCDNPLSKEYIKVFVRGECVEFSPAVINKFLERSEEPQAEVEVTENDVCKEITANQVKVWPKKGKLSSGKLSVKYVILNKIGATN
;
A
#
# COMPACT_ATOMS: atom_id res chain seq x y z
N ILE A 1 -15.22 -8.26 14.93
CA ILE A 1 -14.51 -7.18 14.18
C ILE A 1 -15.59 -6.45 13.40
N GLY A 2 -16.06 -5.32 13.92
CA GLY A 2 -17.33 -4.67 13.53
C GLY A 2 -17.18 -3.47 12.60
N ASP A 3 -18.31 -2.98 12.09
CA ASP A 3 -18.47 -1.91 11.07
C ASP A 3 -17.63 -0.64 11.27
N CYS A 4 -17.19 -0.36 12.50
CA CYS A 4 -16.28 0.74 12.82
C CYS A 4 -14.90 0.60 12.15
N TYR A 5 -14.44 -0.62 11.88
CA TYR A 5 -13.11 -0.86 11.29
C TYR A 5 -13.10 -0.52 9.79
N GLU A 6 -14.17 -0.81 9.07
CA GLU A 6 -14.23 -0.54 7.63
C GLU A 6 -14.22 0.96 7.33
N LYS A 7 -14.96 1.75 8.12
CA LYS A 7 -14.96 3.22 8.01
C LYS A 7 -13.59 3.81 8.33
N LEU A 8 -12.91 3.27 9.34
CA LEU A 8 -11.56 3.72 9.72
C LEU A 8 -10.53 3.42 8.64
N VAL A 9 -10.58 2.22 8.04
CA VAL A 9 -9.68 1.83 6.95
C VAL A 9 -9.91 2.70 5.72
N LYS A 10 -11.18 2.98 5.39
CA LYS A 10 -11.53 3.90 4.30
C LYS A 10 -10.98 5.30 4.56
N GLU A 11 -11.23 5.86 5.74
CA GLU A 11 -10.72 7.17 6.16
C GLU A 11 -9.19 7.24 6.06
N PHE A 12 -8.49 6.23 6.58
CA PHE A 12 -7.04 6.14 6.48
C PHE A 12 -6.58 6.18 5.02
N LEU A 13 -7.16 5.35 4.15
CA LEU A 13 -6.74 5.24 2.75
C LEU A 13 -6.98 6.51 1.94
N VAL A 14 -8.09 7.21 2.17
CA VAL A 14 -8.40 8.45 1.44
C VAL A 14 -7.59 9.65 1.92
N ASN A 15 -7.05 9.61 3.14
CA ASN A 15 -6.28 10.70 3.74
C ASN A 15 -4.76 10.52 3.59
N ILE A 16 -4.30 9.53 2.80
CA ILE A 16 -2.87 9.40 2.48
C ILE A 16 -2.48 10.56 1.54
N PRO A 17 -1.56 11.45 1.95
CA PRO A 17 -1.16 12.60 1.14
C PRO A 17 -0.33 12.16 -0.08
N GLU A 18 -0.39 12.93 -1.17
CA GLU A 18 0.36 12.62 -2.41
C GLU A 18 1.88 12.53 -2.15
N ASP A 19 2.41 13.40 -1.29
CA ASP A 19 3.84 13.44 -0.94
C ASP A 19 4.19 12.57 0.28
N CYS A 20 3.37 11.55 0.61
CA CYS A 20 3.62 10.70 1.79
C CYS A 20 4.96 9.94 1.73
N ASP A 21 5.49 9.72 0.53
CA ASP A 21 6.72 8.98 0.24
C ASP A 21 7.95 9.89 0.01
N ASN A 22 7.77 11.21 0.05
CA ASN A 22 8.85 12.18 -0.16
C ASN A 22 9.49 12.60 1.17
N PRO A 23 10.75 12.22 1.47
CA PRO A 23 11.40 12.54 2.76
C PRO A 23 11.60 14.03 3.01
N LEU A 24 11.50 14.87 1.99
CA LEU A 24 11.60 16.33 2.10
C LEU A 24 10.25 17.00 2.36
N SER A 25 9.14 16.25 2.25
CA SER A 25 7.80 16.76 2.51
C SER A 25 7.53 16.85 4.00
N LYS A 26 6.73 17.85 4.40
CA LYS A 26 6.21 17.95 5.77
C LYS A 26 5.18 16.86 6.08
N GLU A 27 4.58 16.30 5.02
CA GLU A 27 3.58 15.24 5.06
C GLU A 27 4.19 13.84 4.91
N TYR A 28 5.53 13.74 4.83
CA TYR A 28 6.23 12.46 4.80
C TYR A 28 5.73 11.58 5.93
N ILE A 29 5.32 10.36 5.59
CA ILE A 29 4.83 9.32 6.52
C ILE A 29 3.76 9.80 7.51
N LYS A 30 2.93 10.79 7.15
CA LYS A 30 1.83 11.27 7.98
C LYS A 30 0.47 11.00 7.33
N VAL A 31 -0.53 10.77 8.16
CA VAL A 31 -1.92 10.61 7.74
C VAL A 31 -2.85 11.28 8.74
N PHE A 32 -3.92 11.89 8.26
CA PHE A 32 -4.94 12.49 9.13
C PHE A 32 -6.08 11.51 9.36
N VAL A 33 -6.33 11.12 10.61
CA VAL A 33 -7.37 10.16 10.96
C VAL A 33 -8.03 10.58 12.28
N ARG A 34 -9.37 10.63 12.31
CA ARG A 34 -10.19 10.98 13.48
C ARG A 34 -9.85 12.33 14.12
N GLY A 35 -9.47 13.31 13.31
CA GLY A 35 -9.12 14.65 13.79
C GLY A 35 -7.65 14.79 14.22
N GLU A 36 -6.85 13.73 14.10
CA GLU A 36 -5.46 13.71 14.53
C GLU A 36 -4.52 13.48 13.34
N CYS A 37 -3.40 14.20 13.31
CA CYS A 37 -2.31 13.94 12.38
C CYS A 37 -1.34 12.94 13.03
N VAL A 38 -1.28 11.73 12.50
CA VAL A 38 -0.44 10.66 13.06
C VAL A 38 0.72 10.35 12.14
N GLU A 39 1.90 10.17 12.72
CA GLU A 39 3.05 9.62 12.01
C GLU A 39 2.88 8.10 11.91
N PHE A 40 2.96 7.59 10.69
CA PHE A 40 2.74 6.19 10.37
C PHE A 40 3.97 5.62 9.67
N SER A 41 5.11 5.69 10.36
CA SER A 41 6.39 5.16 9.86
C SER A 41 6.46 3.62 10.00
N PRO A 42 7.31 2.95 9.20
CA PRO A 42 7.57 1.52 9.40
C PRO A 42 8.00 1.16 10.83
N ALA A 43 8.78 2.03 11.49
CA ALA A 43 9.19 1.84 12.88
C ALA A 43 8.00 1.88 13.85
N VAL A 44 7.10 2.87 13.70
CA VAL A 44 5.89 3.00 14.52
C VAL A 44 5.00 1.76 14.37
N ILE A 45 4.80 1.30 13.13
CA ILE A 45 4.00 0.09 12.83
C ILE A 45 4.65 -1.15 13.43
N ASN A 46 5.96 -1.33 13.24
CA ASN A 46 6.67 -2.50 13.74
C ASN A 46 6.61 -2.55 15.26
N LYS A 47 6.83 -1.42 15.94
CA LYS A 47 6.68 -1.31 17.39
C LYS A 47 5.28 -1.69 17.86
N PHE A 48 4.24 -1.20 17.20
CA PHE A 48 2.85 -1.55 17.52
C PHE A 48 2.56 -3.06 17.33
N LEU A 49 3.17 -3.69 16.34
CA LEU A 49 3.02 -5.11 16.04
C LEU A 49 4.00 -6.01 16.80
N GLU A 50 4.76 -5.46 17.75
CA GLU A 50 5.80 -6.19 18.51
C GLU A 50 6.85 -6.85 17.60
N ARG A 51 7.22 -6.17 16.51
CA ARG A 51 8.25 -6.57 15.53
C ARG A 51 9.53 -5.78 15.73
N SER A 52 10.61 -6.24 15.09
CA SER A 52 11.88 -5.52 15.08
C SER A 52 11.73 -4.12 14.51
N GLU A 53 12.26 -3.13 15.22
CA GLU A 53 12.39 -1.75 14.76
C GLU A 53 13.67 -1.54 13.93
N GLU A 54 14.52 -2.56 13.81
CA GLU A 54 15.75 -2.46 13.03
C GLU A 54 15.45 -2.20 11.56
N PRO A 55 16.18 -1.28 10.91
CA PRO A 55 16.06 -1.04 9.48
C PRO A 55 16.26 -2.36 8.73
N GLN A 56 15.20 -2.83 8.08
CA GLN A 56 15.36 -3.92 7.13
C GLN A 56 16.05 -3.36 5.89
N ALA A 57 16.99 -4.12 5.34
CA ALA A 57 17.62 -3.79 4.08
C ALA A 57 16.53 -3.54 3.03
N GLU A 58 16.67 -2.47 2.25
CA GLU A 58 15.81 -2.23 1.10
C GLU A 58 15.85 -3.47 0.21
N VAL A 59 14.70 -4.14 0.09
CA VAL A 59 14.57 -5.26 -0.82
C VAL A 59 14.44 -4.66 -2.21
N GLU A 60 15.45 -4.83 -3.06
CA GLU A 60 15.32 -4.54 -4.47
C GLU A 60 14.27 -5.51 -5.07
N VAL A 61 13.07 -5.00 -5.32
CA VAL A 61 11.99 -5.75 -5.98
C VAL A 61 11.96 -5.34 -7.44
N THR A 62 12.11 -6.29 -8.36
CA THR A 62 12.01 -6.01 -9.79
C THR A 62 10.55 -5.89 -10.24
N GLU A 63 10.28 -5.17 -11.34
CA GLU A 63 8.93 -5.12 -11.93
C GLU A 63 8.38 -6.53 -12.26
N ASN A 64 9.27 -7.47 -12.59
CA ASN A 64 8.88 -8.85 -12.86
C ASN A 64 8.41 -9.56 -11.59
N ASP A 65 9.01 -9.26 -10.45
CA ASP A 65 8.59 -9.81 -9.16
C ASP A 65 7.26 -9.20 -8.70
N VAL A 66 7.08 -7.90 -8.92
CA VAL A 66 5.75 -7.26 -8.75
C VAL A 66 4.72 -7.94 -9.66
N CYS A 67 5.05 -8.20 -10.93
CA CYS A 67 4.13 -8.84 -11.88
C CYS A 67 3.69 -10.22 -11.40
N LYS A 68 4.65 -11.03 -10.95
CA LYS A 68 4.38 -12.36 -10.39
C LYS A 68 3.48 -12.28 -9.18
N GLU A 69 3.78 -11.37 -8.24
CA GLU A 69 3.00 -11.22 -7.01
C GLU A 69 1.55 -10.81 -7.31
N ILE A 70 1.35 -9.74 -8.10
CA ILE A 70 0.01 -9.22 -8.33
C ILE A 70 -0.86 -10.11 -9.22
N THR A 71 -0.26 -11.02 -9.99
CA THR A 71 -0.96 -11.94 -10.89
C THR A 71 -0.98 -13.40 -10.41
N ALA A 72 -0.59 -13.67 -9.16
CA ALA A 72 -0.43 -15.04 -8.66
C ALA A 72 0.39 -15.94 -9.61
N ASN A 73 1.52 -15.40 -10.09
CA ASN A 73 2.47 -16.00 -11.03
C ASN A 73 1.93 -16.28 -12.44
N GLN A 74 0.72 -15.82 -12.80
CA GLN A 74 0.19 -15.98 -14.16
C GLN A 74 0.96 -15.15 -15.20
N VAL A 75 1.47 -13.99 -14.80
CA VAL A 75 2.32 -13.13 -15.62
C VAL A 75 3.67 -12.99 -14.93
N LYS A 76 4.72 -13.51 -15.58
CA LYS A 76 6.07 -13.59 -14.98
C LYS A 76 6.96 -12.40 -15.32
N VAL A 77 6.60 -11.67 -16.37
CA VAL A 77 7.39 -10.57 -16.92
C VAL A 77 6.47 -9.40 -17.13
N TRP A 78 6.89 -8.22 -16.68
CA TRP A 78 6.09 -7.01 -16.87
C TRP A 78 5.95 -6.70 -18.37
N PRO A 79 4.73 -6.38 -18.87
CA PRO A 79 4.55 -6.07 -20.28
C PRO A 79 5.37 -4.83 -20.69
N LYS A 80 6.30 -5.00 -21.63
CA LYS A 80 7.13 -3.87 -22.16
C LYS A 80 6.31 -2.84 -22.93
N LYS A 81 5.12 -3.21 -23.40
CA LYS A 81 4.18 -2.35 -24.13
C LYS A 81 2.75 -2.68 -23.68
N GLY A 82 1.97 -1.66 -23.39
CA GLY A 82 0.60 -1.79 -22.91
C GLY A 82 0.48 -1.87 -21.39
N LYS A 83 -0.76 -1.95 -20.90
CA LYS A 83 -1.06 -2.08 -19.46
C LYS A 83 -1.26 -3.54 -19.08
N LEU A 84 -0.95 -3.89 -17.84
CA LEU A 84 -1.33 -5.18 -17.29
C LEU A 84 -2.87 -5.28 -17.23
N SER A 85 -3.43 -6.37 -17.75
CA SER A 85 -4.87 -6.58 -17.75
C SER A 85 -5.38 -6.85 -16.34
N SER A 86 -6.44 -6.15 -15.92
CA SER A 86 -7.09 -6.36 -14.62
C SER A 86 -7.63 -7.79 -14.46
N GLY A 87 -7.96 -8.47 -15.57
CA GLY A 87 -8.38 -9.87 -15.58
C GLY A 87 -7.28 -10.88 -15.25
N LYS A 88 -6.01 -10.44 -15.13
CA LYS A 88 -4.88 -11.28 -14.71
C LYS A 88 -4.48 -11.06 -13.26
N LEU A 89 -5.08 -10.10 -12.58
CA LEU A 89 -4.81 -9.84 -11.17
C LEU A 89 -5.32 -11.00 -10.31
N SER A 90 -4.60 -11.29 -9.23
CA SER A 90 -5.10 -12.21 -8.20
C SER A 90 -6.28 -11.57 -7.47
N VAL A 91 -7.10 -12.39 -6.80
CA VAL A 91 -8.32 -11.92 -6.11
C VAL A 91 -8.04 -10.73 -5.18
N LYS A 92 -6.93 -10.78 -4.43
CA LYS A 92 -6.48 -9.69 -3.55
C LYS A 92 -6.36 -8.36 -4.31
N TYR A 93 -5.66 -8.36 -5.44
CA TYR A 93 -5.39 -7.16 -6.22
C TYR A 93 -6.57 -6.73 -7.10
N VAL A 94 -7.45 -7.66 -7.50
CA VAL A 94 -8.74 -7.31 -8.15
C VAL A 94 -9.60 -6.46 -7.21
N ILE A 95 -9.71 -6.85 -5.93
CA ILE A 95 -10.50 -6.11 -4.94
C ILE A 95 -9.91 -4.72 -4.72
N LEU A 96 -8.59 -4.63 -4.50
CA LEU A 96 -7.90 -3.34 -4.34
C LEU A 96 -8.08 -2.43 -5.56
N ASN A 97 -7.91 -2.95 -6.77
CA ASN A 97 -8.09 -2.19 -8.00
C ASN A 97 -9.53 -1.66 -8.15
N LYS A 98 -10.54 -2.40 -7.72
CA LYS A 98 -11.94 -1.94 -7.73
C LYS A 98 -12.18 -0.80 -6.74
N ILE A 99 -11.62 -0.88 -5.53
CA ILE A 99 -11.74 0.17 -4.52
C ILE A 99 -11.08 1.46 -5.04
N GLY A 100 -9.86 1.37 -5.56
CA GLY A 100 -9.16 2.53 -6.12
C GLY A 100 -9.85 3.14 -7.35
N ALA A 101 -10.59 2.35 -8.13
CA ALA A 101 -11.33 2.88 -9.29
C ALA A 101 -12.67 3.56 -8.93
N THR A 102 -13.13 3.45 -7.69
CA THR A 102 -14.45 3.96 -7.25
C THR A 102 -14.36 5.14 -6.28
N ASN A 103 -13.15 5.47 -5.81
CA ASN A 103 -12.85 6.67 -5.03
C ASN A 103 -12.06 7.64 -5.90
#